data_AF-A0A1A3CFP3-F1
#
_entry.id   AF-A0A1A3CFP3-F1
#
_cell.length_a   1.000
_cell.length_b   1.000
_cell.length_c   1.000
_cell.angle_alpha   90.00
_cell.angle_beta   90.00
_cell.angle_gamma   90.00
#
_symmetry.space_group_name_H-M   'P 1'
#
loop_
_entity.id
_entity.type
_entity.pdbx_description
1 polymer ?
#
loop_
_entity_poly.entity_id
_entity_poly.type
_entity_poly.pdbx_seq_one_letter_code
_entity_poly.pdbx_strand_id
1 'polypeptide(L)'
;MVMRSEPAGTAARASFDEIVGARPEYAAALRDVEYALWNQTLVSPILLELCRLRIAQILGCTVALEHRTPQALADRFDEAMADSLRSWPNSGRFDRRARACLGYAEQLLVDAQEVSDELCGAVIDELGEGGFLVLTYACGLFETTQRARLVLGAARW
;
A
#
# COMPACT_ATOMS: atom_id res chain seq x y z
N MET A 1 -42.71 3.93 -32.31
CA MET A 1 -42.12 4.84 -31.32
C MET A 1 -41.58 3.97 -30.19
N VAL A 2 -40.31 3.56 -30.28
CA VAL A 2 -39.68 2.69 -29.29
C VAL A 2 -39.11 3.58 -28.21
N MET A 3 -39.69 3.50 -27.01
CA MET A 3 -39.23 4.19 -25.81
C MET A 3 -37.83 3.68 -25.47
N ARG A 4 -36.81 4.52 -25.70
CA ARG A 4 -35.47 4.29 -25.16
C ARG A 4 -35.55 4.50 -23.65
N SER A 5 -35.34 3.45 -22.88
CA SER A 5 -35.06 3.56 -21.44
C SER A 5 -33.73 4.29 -21.26
N GLU A 6 -33.76 5.43 -20.57
CA GLU A 6 -32.57 6.13 -20.10
C GLU A 6 -31.79 5.25 -19.11
N PRO A 7 -30.44 5.27 -19.12
CA PRO A 7 -29.68 4.55 -18.11
C PRO A 7 -29.92 5.22 -16.76
N ALA A 8 -30.27 4.40 -15.77
CA ALA A 8 -30.40 4.82 -14.37
C ALA A 8 -29.16 5.61 -13.96
N GLY A 9 -29.36 6.81 -13.43
CA GLY A 9 -28.29 7.67 -12.95
C GLY A 9 -27.38 6.89 -11.99
N THR A 10 -26.07 7.01 -12.21
CA THR A 10 -25.04 6.39 -11.39
C THR A 10 -25.23 6.84 -9.94
N ALA A 11 -25.84 5.98 -9.11
CA ALA A 11 -25.89 6.21 -7.68
C ALA A 11 -24.46 6.43 -7.19
N ALA A 12 -24.23 7.50 -6.42
CA ALA A 12 -22.91 7.79 -5.85
C ALA A 12 -22.43 6.54 -5.10
N ARG A 13 -21.35 5.94 -5.58
CA ARG A 13 -20.81 4.71 -5.01
C ARG A 13 -20.27 5.04 -3.62
N ALA A 14 -20.74 4.32 -2.60
CA ALA A 14 -20.34 4.55 -1.22
C ALA A 14 -18.81 4.57 -1.08
N SER A 15 -18.29 5.43 -0.22
CA SER A 15 -16.85 5.49 0.05
C SER A 15 -16.38 4.19 0.72
N PHE A 16 -15.08 3.91 0.65
CA PHE A 16 -14.51 2.74 1.34
C PHE A 16 -14.83 2.80 2.85
N ASP A 17 -14.71 3.98 3.44
CA ASP A 17 -15.00 4.22 4.85
C ASP A 17 -16.46 4.00 5.23
N GLU A 18 -17.41 4.34 4.35
CA GLU A 18 -18.83 4.07 4.58
C GLU A 18 -19.12 2.56 4.58
N ILE A 19 -18.49 1.82 3.65
CA ILE A 19 -18.65 0.37 3.54
C ILE A 19 -18.06 -0.36 4.75
N VAL A 20 -16.87 0.07 5.19
CA VAL A 20 -16.18 -0.47 6.36
C VAL A 20 -16.92 -0.07 7.64
N GLY A 21 -17.33 1.20 7.76
CA GLY A 21 -18.00 1.78 8.92
C GLY A 21 -19.36 1.15 9.25
N ALA A 22 -20.01 0.52 8.28
CA ALA A 22 -21.21 -0.31 8.52
C ALA A 22 -20.95 -1.54 9.41
N ARG A 23 -19.68 -1.86 9.73
CA ARG A 23 -19.25 -2.94 10.64
C ARG A 23 -18.32 -2.36 11.71
N PRO A 24 -18.85 -1.75 12.78
CA PRO A 24 -18.07 -0.87 13.67
C PRO A 24 -16.93 -1.57 14.41
N GLU A 25 -17.12 -2.80 14.88
CA GLU A 25 -16.06 -3.56 15.57
C GLU A 25 -14.89 -3.89 14.64
N TYR A 26 -15.21 -4.37 13.44
CA TYR A 26 -14.22 -4.62 12.39
C TYR A 26 -13.48 -3.32 11.98
N ALA A 27 -14.23 -2.23 11.78
CA ALA A 27 -13.68 -0.93 11.41
C ALA A 27 -12.77 -0.35 12.51
N ALA A 28 -13.07 -0.58 13.78
CA ALA A 28 -12.22 -0.18 14.89
C ALA A 28 -10.92 -0.98 14.91
N ALA A 29 -11.00 -2.32 14.85
CA ALA A 29 -9.81 -3.17 14.86
C ALA A 29 -8.88 -2.88 13.67
N LEU A 30 -9.42 -2.65 12.48
CA LEU A 30 -8.61 -2.33 11.29
C LEU A 30 -7.87 -1.00 11.46
N ARG A 31 -8.54 0.03 12.01
CA ARG A 31 -7.92 1.32 12.29
C ARG A 31 -6.81 1.21 13.33
N ASP A 32 -6.99 0.38 14.35
CA ASP A 32 -5.96 0.17 15.38
C ASP A 32 -4.71 -0.50 14.79
N VAL A 33 -4.89 -1.48 13.90
CA VAL A 33 -3.78 -2.13 13.18
C VAL A 33 -3.08 -1.14 12.26
N GLU A 34 -3.83 -0.39 11.45
CA GLU A 34 -3.25 0.63 10.55
C GLU A 34 -2.49 1.70 11.35
N TYR A 35 -3.08 2.19 12.44
CA TYR A 35 -2.42 3.13 13.33
C TYR A 35 -1.11 2.57 13.89
N ALA A 36 -1.11 1.33 14.40
CA ALA A 36 0.09 0.70 14.95
C ALA A 36 1.20 0.54 13.89
N LEU A 37 0.85 0.13 12.67
CA LEU A 37 1.82 -0.06 11.58
C LEU A 37 2.48 1.24 11.13
N TRP A 38 1.73 2.35 11.09
CA TRP A 38 2.28 3.63 10.68
C TRP A 38 2.99 4.40 11.80
N ASN A 39 2.74 4.10 13.07
CA ASN A 39 3.30 4.82 14.22
C ASN A 39 4.40 4.04 14.97
N GLN A 40 4.71 2.82 14.57
CA GLN A 40 5.90 2.11 15.06
C GLN A 40 7.21 2.79 14.60
N THR A 41 8.34 2.46 15.25
CA THR A 41 9.64 3.13 15.07
C THR A 41 10.73 2.29 14.38
N LEU A 42 10.45 1.04 14.05
CA LEU A 42 11.38 0.08 13.44
C LEU A 42 11.57 0.30 11.94
N VAL A 43 10.51 0.73 11.24
CA VAL A 43 10.52 1.01 9.80
C VAL A 43 10.05 2.44 9.57
N SER A 44 10.81 3.22 8.80
CA SER A 44 10.44 4.62 8.58
C SER A 44 9.14 4.75 7.76
N PRO A 45 8.33 5.78 8.03
CA PRO A 45 7.16 6.11 7.22
C PRO A 45 7.46 6.22 5.72
N ILE A 46 8.62 6.78 5.36
CA ILE A 46 9.05 6.88 3.96
C ILE A 46 9.19 5.49 3.32
N LEU A 47 9.81 4.52 3.99
CA LEU A 47 9.99 3.18 3.43
C LEU A 47 8.66 2.43 3.28
N LEU A 48 7.78 2.54 4.28
CA LEU A 48 6.43 1.98 4.20
C LEU A 48 5.63 2.60 3.06
N GLU A 49 5.72 3.92 2.88
CA GLU A 49 5.05 4.64 1.80
C GLU A 49 5.58 4.23 0.42
N LEU A 50 6.90 4.07 0.26
CA LEU A 50 7.49 3.57 -0.98
C LEU A 50 6.96 2.17 -1.34
N CYS A 51 6.88 1.27 -0.36
CA CYS A 51 6.33 -0.08 -0.59
C CYS A 51 4.83 -0.01 -0.92
N ARG A 52 4.05 0.80 -0.19
CA ARG A 52 2.61 1.02 -0.45
C ARG A 52 2.35 1.53 -1.86
N LEU A 53 3.14 2.50 -2.31
CA LEU A 53 3.05 3.10 -3.64
C LEU A 53 3.52 2.12 -4.72
N ARG A 54 4.55 1.30 -4.46
CA ARG A 54 4.98 0.26 -5.41
C ARG A 54 3.90 -0.79 -5.61
N ILE A 55 3.28 -1.26 -4.53
CA ILE A 55 2.11 -2.16 -4.58
C ILE A 55 0.98 -1.51 -5.41
N ALA A 56 0.71 -0.22 -5.20
CA ALA A 56 -0.30 0.51 -5.96
C ALA A 56 0.02 0.61 -7.46
N GLN A 57 1.30 0.77 -7.83
CA GLN A 57 1.74 0.76 -9.22
C GLN A 57 1.49 -0.59 -9.90
N ILE A 58 1.76 -1.69 -9.19
CA ILE A 58 1.59 -3.06 -9.72
C ILE A 58 0.10 -3.41 -9.82
N LEU A 59 -0.71 -3.05 -8.82
CA LEU A 59 -2.15 -3.29 -8.81
C LEU A 59 -2.94 -2.33 -9.73
N GLY A 60 -2.36 -1.21 -10.14
CA GLY A 60 -3.06 -0.16 -10.88
C GLY A 60 -4.04 0.66 -10.02
N CYS A 61 -3.79 0.77 -8.71
CA CYS A 61 -4.66 1.49 -7.77
C CYS A 61 -4.38 2.99 -7.80
N THR A 62 -5.01 3.74 -8.72
CA THR A 62 -4.78 5.18 -8.92
C THR A 62 -5.08 6.01 -7.68
N VAL A 63 -6.16 5.70 -6.95
CA VAL A 63 -6.51 6.41 -5.71
C VAL A 63 -5.42 6.29 -4.64
N ALA A 64 -4.71 5.15 -4.60
CA ALA A 64 -3.60 4.94 -3.69
C ALA A 64 -2.35 5.70 -4.13
N LEU A 65 -2.14 5.87 -5.45
CA LEU A 65 -1.02 6.63 -6.02
C LEU A 65 -1.17 8.13 -5.84
N GLU A 66 -2.40 8.64 -5.83
CA GLU A 66 -2.71 10.07 -5.64
C GLU A 66 -2.70 10.47 -4.16
N HIS A 67 -2.83 9.51 -3.25
CA HIS A 67 -2.79 9.74 -1.82
C HIS A 67 -1.38 9.63 -1.24
N ARG A 68 -1.05 10.48 -0.28
CA ARG A 68 0.12 10.34 0.61
C ARG A 68 -0.35 10.18 2.05
N THR A 69 0.25 9.24 2.76
CA THR A 69 -0.08 9.01 4.17
C THR A 69 0.37 10.20 5.03
N PRO A 70 -0.38 10.56 6.10
CA PRO A 70 -0.01 11.68 6.97
C PRO A 70 1.41 11.56 7.54
N GLN A 71 1.85 10.34 7.84
CA GLN A 71 3.16 10.03 8.40
C GLN A 71 4.27 10.26 7.36
N ALA A 72 4.06 9.87 6.11
CA ALA A 72 5.01 10.16 5.04
C ALA A 72 5.11 11.68 4.77
N LEU A 73 3.99 12.40 4.81
CA LEU A 73 3.99 13.86 4.68
C LEU A 73 4.73 14.54 5.84
N ALA A 74 4.53 14.08 7.08
CA ALA A 74 5.24 14.58 8.25
C ALA A 74 6.76 14.37 8.14
N ASP A 75 7.18 13.25 7.55
CA ASP A 75 8.58 12.93 7.28
C ASP A 75 9.14 13.58 6.00
N ARG A 76 8.39 14.49 5.36
CA ARG A 76 8.78 15.21 4.15
C ARG A 76 9.12 14.28 2.99
N PHE A 77 8.20 13.36 2.68
CA PHE A 77 8.28 12.47 1.52
C PHE A 77 8.67 13.22 0.23
N ASP A 78 9.68 12.70 -0.48
CA ASP A 78 10.14 13.25 -1.76
C ASP A 78 9.35 12.63 -2.92
N GLU A 79 8.52 13.43 -3.59
CA GLU A 79 7.74 13.00 -4.74
C GLU A 79 8.60 12.48 -5.90
N ALA A 80 9.85 12.94 -6.04
CA ALA A 80 10.75 12.42 -7.06
C ALA A 80 11.13 10.94 -6.82
N MET A 81 11.03 10.45 -5.58
CA MET A 81 11.15 9.02 -5.29
C MET A 81 9.94 8.25 -5.82
N ALA A 82 8.72 8.76 -5.63
CA ALA A 82 7.51 8.12 -6.17
C ALA A 82 7.53 8.03 -7.70
N ASP A 83 7.98 9.08 -8.38
CA ASP A 83 8.13 9.10 -9.84
C ASP A 83 9.15 8.05 -10.33
N SER A 84 10.19 7.80 -9.53
CA SER A 84 11.26 6.85 -9.84
C SER A 84 10.95 5.41 -9.43
N LEU A 85 9.85 5.15 -8.70
CA LEU A 85 9.52 3.81 -8.18
C LEU A 85 9.33 2.78 -9.29
N ARG A 86 8.80 3.15 -10.46
CA ARG A 86 8.61 2.19 -11.56
C ARG A 86 9.93 1.60 -12.07
N SER A 87 11.02 2.35 -11.93
CA SER A 87 12.37 1.98 -12.37
C SER A 87 13.30 1.73 -11.18
N TRP A 88 12.75 1.45 -10.00
CA TRP A 88 13.52 1.29 -8.76
C TRP A 88 14.74 0.35 -8.86
N PRO A 89 14.71 -0.79 -9.61
CA PRO A 89 15.88 -1.66 -9.70
C PRO A 89 17.09 -0.96 -10.32
N ASN A 90 16.85 0.02 -11.21
CA ASN A 90 17.89 0.72 -11.96
C ASN A 90 18.09 2.17 -11.49
N SER A 91 17.26 2.67 -10.56
CA SER A 91 17.33 4.04 -10.09
C SER A 91 18.38 4.20 -8.98
N GLY A 92 19.27 5.18 -9.14
CA GLY A 92 20.26 5.55 -8.11
C GLY A 92 19.67 6.24 -6.88
N ARG A 93 18.35 6.49 -6.83
CA ARG A 93 17.67 7.14 -5.70
C ARG A 93 17.40 6.22 -4.52
N PHE A 94 17.42 4.91 -4.72
CA PHE A 94 17.09 3.93 -3.69
C PHE A 94 18.36 3.29 -3.15
N ASP A 95 18.57 3.43 -1.85
CA ASP A 95 19.67 2.79 -1.13
C ASP A 95 19.42 1.28 -0.96
N ARG A 96 20.37 0.59 -0.33
CA ARG A 96 20.31 -0.87 -0.10
C ARG A 96 19.05 -1.25 0.70
N ARG A 97 18.71 -0.47 1.72
CA ARG A 97 17.53 -0.66 2.57
C ARG A 97 16.23 -0.57 1.78
N ALA A 98 16.05 0.50 1.01
CA ALA A 98 14.86 0.69 0.19
C ALA A 98 14.73 -0.40 -0.87
N ARG A 99 15.84 -0.81 -1.49
CA ARG A 99 15.87 -1.88 -2.49
C ARG A 99 15.45 -3.23 -1.92
N ALA A 100 15.94 -3.60 -0.73
CA ALA A 100 15.54 -4.83 -0.06
C ALA A 100 14.02 -4.84 0.22
N CYS A 101 13.49 -3.74 0.76
CA CYS A 101 12.06 -3.62 1.07
C CYS A 101 11.18 -3.65 -0.18
N LEU A 102 11.57 -2.92 -1.24
CA LEU A 102 10.84 -2.88 -2.51
C LEU A 102 10.85 -4.23 -3.22
N GLY A 103 12.01 -4.92 -3.25
CA GLY A 103 12.13 -6.25 -3.81
C GLY A 103 11.24 -7.26 -3.08
N TYR A 104 11.26 -7.25 -1.75
CA TYR A 104 10.38 -8.10 -0.95
C TYR A 104 8.89 -7.79 -1.17
N ALA A 105 8.49 -6.50 -1.12
CA ALA A 105 7.10 -6.10 -1.31
C ALA A 105 6.56 -6.48 -2.70
N GLU A 106 7.39 -6.35 -3.74
CA GLU A 106 7.04 -6.74 -5.11
C GLU A 106 6.94 -8.26 -5.26
N GLN A 107 7.91 -9.03 -4.75
CA GLN A 107 7.87 -10.49 -4.79
C GLN A 107 6.65 -11.03 -4.04
N LEU A 108 6.42 -10.57 -2.81
CA LEU A 108 5.28 -10.99 -1.99
C LEU A 108 3.94 -10.74 -2.69
N LEU A 109 3.83 -9.65 -3.43
CA LEU A 109 2.62 -9.30 -4.18
C LEU A 109 2.43 -10.14 -5.45
N VAL A 110 3.51 -10.36 -6.21
CA VAL A 110 3.46 -11.00 -7.54
C VAL A 110 3.40 -12.51 -7.41
N ASP A 111 4.26 -13.08 -6.57
CA ASP A 111 4.31 -14.51 -6.31
C ASP A 111 4.85 -14.77 -4.89
N ALA A 112 3.93 -14.86 -3.94
CA ALA A 112 4.24 -15.13 -2.54
C ALA A 112 4.88 -16.51 -2.32
N GLN A 113 4.75 -17.47 -3.25
CA GLN A 113 5.40 -18.78 -3.14
C GLN A 113 6.90 -18.71 -3.42
N GLU A 114 7.33 -17.72 -4.20
CA GLU A 114 8.72 -17.51 -4.58
C GLU A 114 9.43 -16.47 -3.69
N VAL A 115 8.86 -16.14 -2.53
CA VAL A 115 9.55 -15.38 -1.48
C VAL A 115 10.60 -16.29 -0.85
N SER A 116 11.87 -16.11 -1.25
CA SER A 116 12.97 -16.95 -0.80
C SER A 116 13.57 -16.51 0.54
N ASP A 117 14.33 -17.41 1.17
CA ASP A 117 15.07 -17.11 2.40
C ASP A 117 16.10 -15.99 2.18
N GLU A 118 16.67 -15.86 0.99
CA GLU A 118 17.61 -14.78 0.65
C GLU A 118 16.91 -13.42 0.61
N LEU A 119 15.69 -13.34 0.08
CA LEU A 119 14.89 -12.10 0.09
C LEU A 119 14.51 -11.70 1.52
N CYS A 120 14.07 -12.66 2.32
CA CYS A 120 13.77 -12.45 3.74
C CYS A 120 15.03 -11.99 4.49
N GLY A 121 16.15 -12.68 4.29
CA GLY A 121 17.45 -12.37 4.89
C GLY A 121 17.91 -10.95 4.56
N ALA A 122 17.80 -10.53 3.29
CA ALA A 122 18.18 -9.17 2.88
C ALA A 122 17.38 -8.07 3.59
N VAL A 123 16.09 -8.30 3.87
CA VAL A 123 15.27 -7.36 4.65
C VAL A 123 15.65 -7.40 6.12
N ILE A 124 15.85 -8.60 6.69
CA ILE A 124 16.25 -8.78 8.08
C ILE A 124 17.62 -8.12 8.36
N ASP A 125 18.57 -8.22 7.44
CA ASP A 125 19.87 -7.56 7.55
C ASP A 125 19.74 -6.02 7.62
N GLU A 126 18.73 -5.45 6.98
CA GLU A 126 18.52 -4.00 6.88
C GLU A 126 17.62 -3.40 7.97
N LEU A 127 16.66 -4.19 8.46
CA LEU A 127 15.58 -3.75 9.37
C LEU A 127 15.52 -4.54 10.69
N GLY A 128 16.26 -5.65 10.81
CA GLY A 128 16.09 -6.64 11.88
C GLY A 128 14.78 -7.42 11.78
N GLU A 129 14.64 -8.45 12.61
CA GLU A 129 13.45 -9.33 12.63
C GLU A 129 12.15 -8.56 12.91
N GLY A 130 12.20 -7.61 13.85
CA GLY A 130 11.03 -6.79 14.18
C GLY A 130 10.60 -5.90 13.03
N GLY A 131 11.55 -5.30 12.30
CA GLY A 131 11.24 -4.51 11.12
C GLY A 131 10.76 -5.35 9.94
N PHE A 132 11.27 -6.58 9.78
CA PHE A 132 10.74 -7.55 8.83
C PHE A 132 9.28 -7.90 9.10
N LEU A 133 8.91 -8.14 10.36
CA LEU A 133 7.51 -8.38 10.75
C LEU A 133 6.62 -7.18 10.40
N VAL A 134 7.05 -5.97 10.76
CA VAL A 134 6.34 -4.73 10.41
C VAL A 134 6.13 -4.62 8.90
N LEU A 135 7.19 -4.80 8.10
CA LEU A 135 7.11 -4.71 6.65
C LEU A 135 6.15 -5.75 6.06
N THR A 136 6.19 -6.98 6.57
CA THR A 136 5.33 -8.08 6.11
C THR A 136 3.86 -7.78 6.37
N TYR A 137 3.51 -7.39 7.60
CA TYR A 137 2.13 -7.04 7.94
C TYR A 137 1.65 -5.79 7.19
N ALA A 138 2.53 -4.80 7.00
CA ALA A 138 2.23 -3.61 6.23
C ALA A 138 1.92 -3.96 4.76
N CYS A 139 2.76 -4.77 4.11
CA CYS A 139 2.52 -5.18 2.71
C CYS A 139 1.19 -5.93 2.55
N GLY A 140 0.88 -6.86 3.47
CA GLY A 140 -0.40 -7.56 3.48
C GLY A 140 -1.58 -6.59 3.63
N LEU A 141 -1.52 -5.67 4.60
CA LEU A 141 -2.56 -4.66 4.78
C LEU A 141 -2.72 -3.77 3.54
N PHE A 142 -1.62 -3.31 2.95
CA PHE A 142 -1.63 -2.44 1.78
C PHE A 142 -2.28 -3.12 0.59
N GLU A 143 -1.86 -4.35 0.26
CA GLU A 143 -2.34 -5.04 -0.93
C GLU A 143 -3.82 -5.45 -0.79
N THR A 144 -4.25 -5.98 0.35
CA THR A 144 -5.66 -6.35 0.56
C THR A 144 -6.56 -5.12 0.52
N THR A 145 -6.12 -4.01 1.13
CA THR A 145 -6.92 -2.78 1.17
C THR A 145 -7.01 -2.14 -0.22
N GLN A 146 -5.92 -2.11 -0.98
CA GLN A 146 -5.93 -1.57 -2.34
C GLN A 146 -6.75 -2.43 -3.31
N ARG A 147 -6.68 -3.76 -3.21
CA ARG A 147 -7.55 -4.67 -3.97
C ARG A 147 -9.02 -4.45 -3.63
N ALA A 148 -9.35 -4.34 -2.34
CA ALA A 148 -10.72 -4.07 -1.91
C ALA A 148 -11.24 -2.75 -2.47
N ARG A 149 -10.43 -1.67 -2.42
CA ARG A 149 -10.78 -0.37 -3.03
C ARG A 149 -11.01 -0.46 -4.53
N LEU A 150 -10.16 -1.20 -5.27
CA LEU A 150 -10.32 -1.43 -6.71
C LEU A 150 -11.65 -2.13 -7.04
N VAL A 151 -11.94 -3.23 -6.35
CA VAL A 151 -13.18 -4.02 -6.56
C VAL A 151 -14.41 -3.19 -6.18
N LEU A 152 -14.33 -2.48 -5.05
CA LEU A 152 -15.39 -1.62 -4.54
C LEU A 152 -15.46 -0.26 -5.23
N GLY A 153 -14.63 0.03 -6.23
CA GLY A 153 -14.66 1.26 -7.02
C GLY A 153 -14.65 2.51 -6.15
N ALA A 154 -13.98 2.44 -5.00
CA ALA A 154 -13.89 3.55 -4.06
C ALA A 154 -13.03 4.64 -4.70
N ALA A 155 -13.67 5.74 -5.10
CA ALA A 155 -13.03 6.82 -5.84
C ALA A 155 -12.19 7.77 -4.95
N ARG A 156 -12.14 7.54 -3.63
CA ARG A 156 -11.49 8.41 -2.64
C ARG A 156 -10.76 7.55 -1.61
N TRP A 157 -9.59 8.03 -1.18
CA TRP A 157 -8.76 7.36 -0.17
C TRP A 157 -9.33 7.55 1.23
#